data_AF-B8MI65-F1
#
_entry.id   AF-B8MI65-F1
#
_cell.length_a   1.000
_cell.length_b   1.000
_cell.length_c   1.000
_cell.angle_alpha   90.00
_cell.angle_beta   90.00
_cell.angle_gamma   90.00
#
_symmetry.space_group_name_H-M   'P 1'
#
loop_
_entity.id
_entity.type
_entity.pdbx_description
1 polymer ?
#
loop_
_entity_poly.entity_id
_entity_poly.type
_entity_poly.pdbx_seq_one_letter_code
_entity_poly.pdbx_strand_id
1 'polypeptide(L)'
;MVEKPEQFDLPPGSPFQGGHHRYGVSWGHQYHCVRMMRDEFFAQLHNRSTLVGMEVDLNKEEYTTEEIRLIHLAHCYDYLRQVILCHMDMTIEYPTGNSVAKGTISGYEVPHQCVKR
;
A
#
# COMPACT_ATOMS: atom_id res chain seq x y z
N MET A 1 9.65 -1.57 -18.88
CA MET A 1 9.44 -2.78 -19.69
C MET A 1 10.80 -3.42 -19.87
N VAL A 2 10.87 -4.74 -19.87
CA VAL A 2 12.13 -5.48 -20.05
C VAL A 2 11.93 -6.46 -21.21
N GLU A 3 12.84 -6.46 -22.17
CA GLU A 3 12.90 -7.47 -23.21
C GLU A 3 13.66 -8.70 -22.70
N LYS A 4 13.17 -9.91 -22.96
CA LYS A 4 13.83 -11.18 -22.58
C LYS A 4 14.31 -11.19 -21.12
N PRO A 5 13.38 -11.11 -20.14
CA PRO A 5 13.73 -10.97 -18.72
C PRO A 5 14.62 -12.09 -18.18
N GLU A 6 14.62 -13.26 -18.82
CA GLU A 6 15.46 -14.40 -18.48
C GLU A 6 16.96 -14.08 -18.59
N GLN A 7 17.34 -13.10 -19.42
CA GLN A 7 18.73 -12.64 -19.54
C GLN A 7 19.23 -11.87 -18.31
N PHE A 8 18.31 -11.43 -17.45
CA PHE A 8 18.60 -10.67 -16.23
C PHE A 8 18.28 -11.46 -14.96
N ASP A 9 18.13 -12.79 -15.08
CA ASP A 9 17.68 -13.68 -13.98
C ASP A 9 16.36 -13.22 -13.33
N LEU A 10 15.51 -12.52 -14.11
CA LEU A 10 14.21 -12.07 -13.64
C LEU A 10 13.17 -13.16 -13.87
N PRO A 11 12.25 -13.39 -12.91
CA PRO A 11 11.08 -14.24 -13.15
C PRO A 11 10.22 -13.62 -14.26
N PRO A 12 9.39 -14.42 -14.95
CA PRO A 12 8.56 -13.93 -16.04
C PRO A 12 7.60 -12.83 -15.55
N GLY A 13 7.68 -11.65 -16.16
CA GLY A 13 6.77 -10.55 -15.91
C GLY A 13 5.47 -10.70 -16.70
N SER A 14 4.56 -9.73 -16.58
CA SER A 14 3.30 -9.73 -17.36
C SER A 14 3.62 -9.54 -18.85
N PRO A 15 3.19 -10.47 -19.75
CA PRO A 15 3.45 -10.34 -21.18
C PRO A 15 2.94 -9.02 -21.75
N PHE A 16 3.71 -8.45 -22.66
CA PHE A 16 3.40 -7.22 -23.38
C PHE A 16 3.79 -7.36 -24.85
N GLN A 17 3.37 -6.39 -25.67
CA GLN A 17 3.58 -6.40 -27.11
C GLN A 17 5.06 -6.55 -27.46
N GLY A 18 5.34 -7.25 -28.56
CA GLY A 18 6.71 -7.40 -29.08
C GLY A 18 7.63 -8.29 -28.26
N GLY A 19 7.10 -9.17 -27.39
CA GLY A 19 7.93 -10.05 -26.55
C GLY A 19 8.53 -9.34 -25.33
N HIS A 20 8.08 -8.12 -25.03
CA HIS A 20 8.44 -7.43 -23.79
C HIS A 20 7.61 -7.93 -22.62
N HIS A 21 8.15 -7.78 -21.42
CA HIS A 21 7.45 -8.05 -20.17
C HIS A 21 7.34 -6.76 -19.33
N ARG A 22 6.18 -6.58 -18.67
CA ARG A 22 5.91 -5.50 -17.73
C ARG A 22 6.23 -5.94 -16.31
N TYR A 23 6.91 -5.04 -15.59
CA TYR A 23 7.24 -5.15 -14.17
C TYR A 23 6.79 -3.87 -13.46
N GLY A 24 6.39 -4.00 -12.20
CA GLY A 24 6.11 -2.88 -11.32
C GLY A 24 7.31 -2.58 -10.42
N VAL A 25 7.55 -1.31 -10.14
CA VAL A 25 8.50 -0.89 -9.10
C VAL A 25 7.78 -0.83 -7.75
N SER A 26 8.39 -1.38 -6.70
CA SER A 26 7.73 -1.52 -5.39
C SER A 26 7.25 -0.19 -4.81
N TRP A 27 8.04 0.88 -4.94
CA TRP A 27 7.64 2.22 -4.47
C TRP A 27 6.34 2.71 -5.13
N GLY A 28 6.15 2.41 -6.42
CA GLY A 28 4.97 2.80 -7.17
C GLY A 28 3.71 2.08 -6.67
N HIS A 29 3.85 0.79 -6.34
CA HIS A 29 2.76 0.01 -5.76
C HIS A 29 2.44 0.50 -4.33
N GLN A 30 3.46 0.77 -3.50
CA GLN A 30 3.29 1.32 -2.15
C GLN A 30 2.53 2.66 -2.19
N TYR A 31 2.93 3.56 -3.06
CA TYR A 31 2.27 4.86 -3.23
C TYR A 31 0.81 4.70 -3.68
N HIS A 32 0.55 3.80 -4.63
CA HIS A 32 -0.80 3.47 -5.09
C HIS A 32 -1.69 2.98 -3.95
N CYS A 33 -1.21 2.06 -3.11
CA CYS A 33 -1.93 1.57 -1.93
C CYS A 33 -2.29 2.71 -0.98
N VAL A 34 -1.32 3.57 -0.62
CA VAL A 34 -1.55 4.71 0.28
C VAL A 34 -2.60 5.67 -0.29
N ARG A 35 -2.54 5.95 -1.59
CA ARG A 35 -3.54 6.78 -2.27
C ARG A 35 -4.94 6.18 -2.15
N MET A 36 -5.12 4.89 -2.45
CA MET A 36 -6.44 4.26 -2.38
C MET A 36 -7.02 4.26 -0.98
N MET A 37 -6.22 3.93 0.04
CA MET A 37 -6.66 3.97 1.44
C MET A 37 -7.04 5.39 1.87
N ARG A 38 -6.26 6.39 1.46
CA ARG A 38 -6.58 7.80 1.72
C ARG A 38 -7.91 8.18 1.07
N ASP A 39 -8.08 7.87 -0.22
CA ASP A 39 -9.28 8.22 -0.96
C ASP A 39 -10.54 7.61 -0.33
N GLU A 40 -10.45 6.36 0.14
CA GLU A 40 -11.52 5.67 0.85
C GLU A 40 -11.79 6.24 2.25
N PHE A 41 -10.75 6.53 3.04
CA PHE A 41 -10.90 7.16 4.35
C PHE A 41 -11.69 8.48 4.25
N PHE A 42 -11.33 9.35 3.30
CA PHE A 42 -12.09 10.57 3.06
C PHE A 42 -13.45 10.30 2.41
N ALA A 43 -13.66 9.15 1.76
CA ALA A 43 -14.97 8.77 1.28
C ALA A 43 -15.92 8.44 2.44
N GLN A 44 -15.42 7.76 3.46
CA GLN A 44 -16.18 7.46 4.67
C GLN A 44 -16.50 8.73 5.46
N LEU A 45 -15.53 9.61 5.69
CA LEU A 45 -15.74 10.88 6.42
C LEU A 45 -16.80 11.79 5.78
N HIS A 46 -16.95 11.73 4.46
CA HIS A 46 -17.91 12.54 3.72
C HIS A 46 -19.18 11.78 3.35
N ASN A 47 -19.42 10.60 3.97
CA ASN A 47 -20.58 9.75 3.71
C ASN A 47 -20.82 9.46 2.21
N ARG A 48 -19.72 9.31 1.46
CA ARG A 48 -19.71 9.04 0.02
C ARG A 48 -19.10 7.67 -0.30
N SER A 49 -18.74 6.89 0.72
CA SER A 49 -18.27 5.52 0.58
C SER A 49 -19.45 4.60 0.28
N THR A 50 -19.28 3.77 -0.74
CA THR A 50 -20.16 2.67 -1.13
C THR A 50 -19.81 1.35 -0.45
N LEU A 51 -18.69 1.32 0.30
CA LEU A 51 -18.10 0.07 0.83
C LEU A 51 -18.49 -0.20 2.29
N VAL A 52 -19.07 0.76 2.99
CA VAL A 52 -19.43 0.62 4.41
C VAL A 52 -20.53 -0.43 4.58
N GLY A 53 -20.25 -1.44 5.41
CA GLY A 53 -21.19 -2.55 5.66
C GLY A 53 -21.26 -3.57 4.52
N MET A 54 -20.40 -3.46 3.51
CA MET A 54 -20.31 -4.43 2.43
C MET A 54 -19.65 -5.73 2.91
N GLU A 55 -20.30 -6.86 2.63
CA GLU A 55 -19.75 -8.20 2.81
C GLU A 55 -19.40 -8.77 1.44
N VAL A 56 -18.28 -9.49 1.36
CA VAL A 56 -17.80 -10.10 0.10
C VAL A 56 -17.72 -11.61 0.29
N ASP A 57 -18.45 -12.36 -0.54
CA ASP A 57 -18.28 -13.81 -0.63
C ASP A 57 -17.09 -14.12 -1.55
N LEU A 58 -16.00 -14.60 -0.95
CA LEU A 58 -14.75 -14.92 -1.64
C LEU A 58 -14.83 -16.19 -2.52
N ASN A 59 -15.93 -16.95 -2.45
CA ASN A 59 -16.13 -18.15 -3.27
C ASN A 59 -16.89 -17.87 -4.57
N LYS A 60 -17.29 -16.62 -4.79
CA LYS A 60 -18.05 -16.20 -5.96
C LYS A 60 -17.17 -16.20 -7.22
N GLU A 61 -17.75 -16.60 -8.35
CA GLU A 61 -17.05 -16.66 -9.64
C GLU A 61 -16.79 -15.26 -10.26
N GLU A 62 -17.69 -14.30 -10.01
CA GLU A 62 -17.59 -12.94 -10.56
C GLU A 62 -17.81 -11.86 -9.48
N TYR A 63 -16.95 -10.86 -9.45
CA TYR A 63 -17.03 -9.73 -8.51
C TYR A 63 -17.53 -8.46 -9.20
N THR A 64 -18.37 -7.70 -8.52
CA THR A 64 -18.74 -6.33 -8.88
C THR A 64 -17.54 -5.39 -8.70
N THR A 65 -17.61 -4.21 -9.32
CA THR A 65 -16.58 -3.17 -9.18
C THR A 65 -16.28 -2.81 -7.72
N GLU A 66 -17.32 -2.73 -6.88
CA GLU A 66 -17.16 -2.37 -5.48
C GLU A 66 -16.56 -3.50 -4.65
N GLU A 67 -16.96 -4.76 -4.89
CA GLU A 67 -16.32 -5.94 -4.27
C GLU A 67 -14.82 -6.00 -4.63
N ILE A 68 -14.48 -5.79 -5.91
CA ILE A 68 -13.07 -5.73 -6.38
C ILE A 68 -12.31 -4.61 -5.66
N ARG A 69 -12.93 -3.44 -5.49
CA ARG A 69 -12.32 -2.30 -4.82
C ARG A 69 -12.07 -2.61 -3.34
N LEU A 70 -13.03 -3.25 -2.65
CA LEU A 70 -12.88 -3.66 -1.26
C LEU A 70 -11.79 -4.73 -1.09
N ILE A 71 -11.76 -5.74 -1.96
CA ILE A 71 -10.69 -6.76 -2.00
C ILE A 71 -9.33 -6.09 -2.20
N HIS A 72 -9.22 -5.14 -3.15
CA HIS A 72 -7.98 -4.40 -3.38
C HIS A 72 -7.55 -3.60 -2.16
N LEU A 73 -8.47 -2.90 -1.49
CA LEU A 73 -8.15 -2.15 -0.27
C LEU A 73 -7.63 -3.08 0.83
N ALA A 74 -8.26 -4.24 1.04
CA ALA A 74 -7.79 -5.24 1.99
C ALA A 74 -6.36 -5.70 1.66
N HIS A 75 -6.08 -6.04 0.40
CA HIS A 75 -4.74 -6.39 -0.06
C HIS A 75 -3.72 -5.24 0.12
N CYS A 76 -4.13 -3.99 -0.11
CA CYS A 76 -3.27 -2.81 0.09
C CYS A 76 -2.79 -2.70 1.55
N TYR A 77 -3.67 -2.95 2.52
CA TYR A 77 -3.31 -2.97 3.94
C TYR A 77 -2.29 -4.08 4.24
N ASP A 78 -2.53 -5.30 3.75
CA ASP A 78 -1.60 -6.42 3.94
C ASP A 78 -0.24 -6.20 3.28
N TYR A 79 -0.25 -5.64 2.07
CA TYR A 79 0.97 -5.31 1.33
C TYR A 79 1.80 -4.26 2.07
N LEU A 80 1.19 -3.17 2.53
CA LEU A 80 1.90 -2.14 3.28
C LEU A 80 2.42 -2.64 4.63
N ARG A 81 1.68 -3.51 5.31
CA ARG A 81 2.17 -4.21 6.50
C ARG A 81 3.45 -4.99 6.19
N GLN A 82 3.48 -5.75 5.10
CA GLN A 82 4.69 -6.48 4.69
C GLN A 82 5.85 -5.53 4.35
N VAL A 83 5.57 -4.43 3.65
CA VAL A 83 6.59 -3.43 3.30
C VAL A 83 7.21 -2.82 4.55
N ILE A 84 6.40 -2.48 5.56
CA ILE A 84 6.88 -1.97 6.86
C ILE A 84 7.76 -3.01 7.53
N LEU A 85 7.34 -4.27 7.59
CA LEU A 85 8.14 -5.34 8.21
C LEU A 85 9.48 -5.58 7.50
N CYS A 86 9.51 -5.48 6.17
CA CYS A 86 10.75 -5.62 5.40
C CYS A 86 11.68 -4.40 5.50
N HIS A 87 11.14 -3.23 5.87
CA HIS A 87 11.86 -1.96 5.88
C HIS A 87 11.52 -1.14 7.12
N MET A 88 11.57 -1.79 8.29
CA MET A 88 11.16 -1.17 9.54
C MET A 88 12.03 0.04 9.85
N ASP A 89 11.36 1.14 10.19
CA ASP A 89 12.04 2.30 10.72
C ASP A 89 12.29 2.07 12.22
N MET A 90 13.57 2.01 12.60
CA MET A 90 14.00 1.76 13.97
C MET A 90 14.26 3.06 14.76
N THR A 91 13.80 4.21 14.25
CA THR A 91 13.91 5.49 14.94
C THR A 91 13.19 5.43 16.28
N ILE A 92 13.90 5.80 17.36
CA ILE A 92 13.32 5.88 18.70
C ILE A 92 12.48 7.16 18.77
N GLU A 93 11.17 6.99 18.95
CA GLU A 93 10.25 8.10 19.14
C GLU A 93 10.17 8.54 20.61
N TYR A 94 9.95 9.83 20.81
CA TYR A 94 9.77 10.45 22.13
C TYR A 94 8.66 11.51 22.04
N PRO A 95 8.04 11.91 23.16
CA PRO A 95 7.01 12.95 23.15
C PRO A 95 7.58 14.28 22.63
N THR A 96 6.88 14.90 21.68
CA THR A 96 7.21 16.20 21.07
C THR A 96 6.00 17.15 21.17
N GLY A 97 6.24 18.46 21.12
CA GLY A 97 5.20 19.49 21.12
C GLY A 97 4.11 19.30 22.19
N ASN A 98 2.84 19.31 21.75
CA ASN A 98 1.68 19.11 22.62
C ASN A 98 1.58 17.70 23.24
N SER A 99 2.31 16.73 22.70
CA SER A 99 2.31 15.35 23.20
C SER A 99 3.08 15.21 24.52
N VAL A 100 4.00 16.14 24.84
CA VAL A 100 4.74 16.18 26.11
C VAL A 100 3.78 16.34 27.29
N ALA A 101 2.91 17.34 27.23
CA ALA A 101 1.93 17.61 28.30
C ALA A 101 0.89 16.50 28.46
N LYS A 102 0.65 15.72 27.39
CA LYS A 102 -0.28 14.59 27.39
C LYS A 102 0.39 13.25 27.75
N GLY A 103 1.72 13.22 27.86
CA GLY A 103 2.47 11.97 28.08
C GLY A 103 2.31 10.96 26.94
N THR A 104 2.05 11.41 25.71
CA THR A 104 1.83 10.54 24.54
C THR A 104 3.02 10.56 23.60
N ILE A 105 3.29 9.45 22.90
CA ILE A 105 4.28 9.38 21.82
C ILE A 105 3.52 9.34 20.50
N SER A 106 3.74 10.32 19.63
CA SER A 106 3.02 10.46 18.35
C SER A 106 3.91 10.35 17.11
N GLY A 107 5.23 10.24 17.28
CA GLY A 107 6.23 10.26 16.20
C GLY A 107 6.36 11.58 15.44
N TYR A 108 5.35 12.47 15.52
CA TYR A 108 5.36 13.78 14.87
C TYR A 108 6.61 14.60 15.26
N GLU A 109 7.26 15.24 14.29
CA GLU A 109 8.51 16.00 14.44
C GLU A 109 9.76 15.20 14.85
N VAL A 110 9.67 13.87 15.03
CA VAL A 110 10.86 13.03 15.23
C VAL A 110 11.57 12.84 13.88
N PRO A 111 12.86 13.20 13.74
CA PRO A 111 13.56 13.03 12.47
C PRO A 111 13.81 11.55 12.16
N HIS A 112 13.44 11.13 10.96
CA HIS A 112 13.71 9.79 10.44
C HIS A 112 14.95 9.81 9.54
N GLN A 113 15.77 8.76 9.58
CA GLN A 113 16.94 8.63 8.71
C GLN A 113 16.61 7.80 7.47
N CYS A 114 16.60 8.43 6.30
CA CYS A 114 16.50 7.69 5.06
C CYS A 114 17.76 6.84 4.84
N VAL A 115 17.59 5.54 4.65
CA VAL A 115 18.67 4.66 4.21
C VAL A 115 18.96 4.92 2.72
N LYS A 116 20.21 5.28 2.39
CA LYS A 116 20.68 5.18 1.00
C LYS A 116 20.75 3.69 0.66
N ARG A 117 20.06 3.28 -0.39
CA ARG A 117 20.23 1.97 -1.02
C ARG A 117 21.15 2.10 -2.22
#